data_AF-A0A2G4EW97-F1
#
_entry.id   AF-A0A2G4EW97-F1
#
_cell.length_a   1.000
_cell.length_b   1.000
_cell.length_c   1.000
_cell.angle_alpha   90.00
_cell.angle_beta   90.00
_cell.angle_gamma   90.00
#
_symmetry.space_group_name_H-M   'P 1'
#
loop_
_entity.id
_entity.type
_entity.pdbx_description
1 polymer ?
#
loop_
_entity_poly.entity_id
_entity_poly.type
_entity_poly.pdbx_seq_one_letter_code
_entity_poly.pdbx_strand_id
1 'polypeptide(L)'
;MLAIPLSLCCGLSVINRRRFEEVLQQRLATATAEIAAVSTRENRLDAIAIGSIQERILTLEKAQLQQQITQLQQWVTDLDDRLEELGDRDLELKQVQQQLAALQKSTSAPTKKGRGRVAIFIDGANLFYAIQELGIRIDYTKLLALLVGKDTLFRAVYYTGAEAADEKQRGFFLWLRHHGFRVVSKPVLQRPDGSKKANLDVEMAMDIVSLAGQYDTVVLVSGDGDLACALHQVSAQSARVEVVSLRSMTSDALIDVADSYVNLEDIQDKVCKTQ
;
A
#
# COMPACT_ATOMS: atom_id res chain seq x y z
N MET A 1 -7.70 -29.16 78.30
CA MET A 1 -8.06 -29.17 79.73
C MET A 1 -9.54 -29.52 79.84
N LEU A 2 -9.89 -30.81 79.85
CA LEU A 2 -11.24 -31.28 80.17
C LEU A 2 -11.19 -31.80 81.61
N ALA A 3 -11.88 -31.14 82.54
CA ALA A 3 -12.02 -31.61 83.92
C ALA A 3 -13.13 -32.67 83.98
N ILE A 4 -12.78 -33.91 84.33
CA ILE A 4 -13.75 -34.98 84.54
C ILE A 4 -14.41 -34.76 85.91
N PRO A 5 -15.75 -34.68 86.03
CA PRO A 5 -16.42 -34.53 87.31
C PRO A 5 -16.24 -35.78 88.17
N LEU A 6 -15.82 -35.56 89.42
CA LEU A 6 -15.49 -36.57 90.44
C LEU A 6 -16.70 -37.35 91.01
N SER A 7 -17.85 -37.40 90.33
CA SER A 7 -19.09 -37.96 90.90
C SER A 7 -19.24 -39.48 90.82
N LEU A 8 -18.29 -40.21 90.23
CA LEU A 8 -18.41 -41.67 90.01
C LEU A 8 -17.66 -42.56 91.03
N CYS A 9 -17.18 -42.01 92.14
CA CYS A 9 -16.43 -42.78 93.16
C CYS A 9 -16.93 -42.52 94.59
N CYS A 10 -18.21 -42.76 94.88
CA CYS A 10 -18.78 -42.62 96.23
C CYS A 10 -18.51 -43.81 97.20
N GLY A 11 -17.58 -44.73 96.88
CA GLY A 11 -17.35 -45.92 97.74
C GLY A 11 -15.91 -46.45 97.82
N LEU A 12 -14.92 -45.74 97.26
CA LEU A 12 -13.51 -46.18 97.29
C LEU A 12 -12.75 -45.41 98.39
N SER A 13 -11.91 -46.10 99.16
CA SER A 13 -10.98 -45.45 100.09
C SER A 13 -10.14 -44.41 99.33
N VAL A 14 -9.72 -43.34 100.02
CA VAL A 14 -8.93 -42.24 99.40
C VAL A 14 -7.72 -42.78 98.61
N ILE A 15 -7.11 -43.87 99.08
CA ILE A 15 -5.99 -44.58 98.44
C ILE A 15 -6.42 -45.25 97.13
N ASN A 16 -7.55 -45.97 97.12
CA ASN A 16 -8.05 -46.65 95.93
C ASN A 16 -8.58 -45.65 94.89
N ARG A 17 -9.11 -44.50 95.32
CA ARG A 17 -9.55 -43.42 94.43
C ARG A 17 -8.37 -42.78 93.71
N ARG A 18 -7.28 -42.46 94.42
CA ARG A 18 -6.05 -41.92 93.82
C ARG A 18 -5.45 -42.89 92.81
N ARG A 19 -5.34 -44.18 93.15
CA ARG A 19 -4.85 -45.21 92.21
C ARG A 19 -5.73 -45.35 90.97
N PHE A 20 -7.05 -45.27 91.12
CA PHE A 20 -7.98 -45.34 89.99
C PHE A 20 -7.88 -44.09 89.09
N GLU A 21 -7.76 -42.91 89.69
CA GLU A 21 -7.52 -41.65 88.97
C GLU A 21 -6.18 -41.66 88.23
N GLU A 22 -5.11 -42.17 88.84
CA GLU A 22 -3.81 -42.36 88.20
C GLU A 22 -3.90 -43.28 86.98
N VAL A 23 -4.58 -44.43 87.11
CA VAL A 23 -4.76 -45.36 85.98
C VAL A 23 -5.61 -44.74 84.87
N LEU A 24 -6.66 -43.99 85.21
CA LEU A 24 -7.48 -43.29 84.22
C LEU A 24 -6.70 -42.16 83.52
N GLN A 25 -5.92 -41.38 84.28
CA GLN A 25 -5.08 -40.34 83.69
C GLN A 25 -4.00 -40.94 82.81
N GLN A 26 -3.40 -42.06 83.19
CA GLN A 26 -2.42 -42.74 82.38
C GLN A 26 -3.03 -43.30 81.10
N ARG A 27 -4.22 -43.93 81.17
CA ARG A 27 -4.94 -44.40 79.98
C ARG A 27 -5.38 -43.27 79.07
N LEU A 28 -5.83 -42.14 79.64
CA LEU A 28 -6.15 -40.93 78.87
C LEU A 28 -4.91 -40.37 78.19
N ALA A 29 -3.76 -40.30 78.88
CA ALA A 29 -2.51 -39.83 78.31
C ALA A 29 -2.02 -40.74 77.17
N THR A 30 -2.17 -42.06 77.30
CA THR A 30 -1.84 -43.01 76.22
C THR A 30 -2.78 -42.82 75.03
N ALA A 31 -4.09 -42.74 75.26
CA ALA A 31 -5.06 -42.55 74.19
C ALA A 31 -4.89 -41.21 73.47
N THR A 32 -4.57 -40.13 74.18
CA THR A 32 -4.29 -38.82 73.54
C THR A 32 -3.00 -38.84 72.73
N ALA A 33 -1.96 -39.55 73.20
CA ALA A 33 -0.73 -39.73 72.43
C ALA A 33 -0.96 -40.55 71.15
N GLU A 34 -1.79 -41.59 71.21
CA GLU A 34 -2.15 -42.41 70.03
C GLU A 34 -2.96 -41.60 69.01
N ILE A 35 -3.94 -40.80 69.44
CA ILE A 35 -4.71 -39.91 68.56
C ILE A 35 -3.80 -38.88 67.88
N ALA A 36 -2.88 -38.28 68.64
CA ALA A 36 -1.90 -37.33 68.07
C ALA A 36 -1.01 -38.01 67.02
N ALA A 37 -0.57 -39.25 67.27
CA ALA A 37 0.23 -40.02 66.32
C ALA A 37 -0.55 -40.37 65.04
N VAL A 38 -1.86 -40.69 65.14
CA VAL A 38 -2.73 -40.95 63.98
C VAL A 38 -2.92 -39.67 63.16
N SER A 39 -3.25 -38.55 63.80
CA SER A 39 -3.40 -37.26 63.11
C SER A 39 -2.10 -36.83 62.41
N THR A 40 -0.94 -37.11 63.01
CA THR A 40 0.37 -36.85 62.37
C THR A 40 0.60 -37.76 61.16
N ARG A 41 0.14 -39.01 61.19
CA ARG A 41 0.20 -39.92 60.03
C ARG A 41 -0.76 -39.51 58.93
N GLU A 42 -1.98 -39.10 59.24
CA GLU A 42 -2.96 -38.56 58.27
C GLU A 42 -2.39 -37.33 57.57
N ASN A 43 -1.87 -36.35 58.33
CA ASN A 43 -1.23 -35.16 57.76
C ASN A 43 -0.02 -35.49 56.87
N ARG A 44 0.75 -36.54 57.18
CA ARG A 44 1.86 -37.01 56.34
C ARG A 44 1.36 -37.69 55.06
N LEU A 45 0.26 -38.43 55.12
CA LEU A 45 -0.35 -39.06 53.94
C LEU A 45 -0.91 -38.00 52.99
N ASP A 46 -1.57 -36.97 53.52
CA ASP A 46 -2.10 -35.85 52.72
C ASP A 46 -0.97 -35.05 52.04
N ALA A 47 0.14 -34.79 52.74
CA ALA A 47 1.29 -34.11 52.17
C ALA A 47 1.96 -34.90 51.02
N ILE A 48 2.04 -36.23 51.13
CA ILE A 48 2.56 -37.11 50.07
C ILE A 48 1.61 -37.12 48.86
N ALA A 49 0.30 -37.18 49.10
CA ALA A 49 -0.70 -37.17 48.04
C ALA A 49 -0.72 -35.84 47.27
N ILE A 50 -0.64 -34.70 47.97
CA ILE A 50 -0.58 -33.38 47.35
C ILE A 50 0.71 -33.20 46.55
N GLY A 51 1.86 -33.60 47.09
CA GLY A 51 3.15 -33.52 46.39
C GLY A 51 3.15 -34.34 45.09
N SER A 52 2.61 -35.57 45.11
CA SER A 52 2.52 -36.42 43.92
C SER A 52 1.57 -35.85 42.85
N ILE A 53 0.47 -35.21 43.26
CA ILE A 53 -0.46 -34.56 42.31
C ILE A 53 0.17 -33.30 41.70
N GLN A 54 0.85 -32.47 42.50
CA GLN A 54 1.54 -31.27 42.01
C GLN A 54 2.63 -31.62 40.99
N GLU A 55 3.41 -32.67 41.25
CA GLU A 55 4.43 -33.16 40.31
C GLU A 55 3.81 -33.67 39.00
N ARG A 56 2.66 -34.33 39.07
CA ARG A 56 1.89 -34.78 37.88
C ARG A 56 1.32 -33.62 37.07
N ILE A 57 0.82 -32.56 37.72
CA ILE A 57 0.33 -31.35 37.03
C ILE A 57 1.50 -30.67 36.31
N LEU A 58 2.61 -30.42 37.03
CA LEU A 58 3.82 -29.79 36.46
C LEU A 58 4.40 -30.58 35.30
N THR A 59 4.43 -31.92 35.39
CA THR A 59 4.92 -32.77 34.30
C THR A 59 4.00 -32.73 33.08
N LEU A 60 2.68 -32.72 33.28
CA LEU A 60 1.71 -32.58 32.17
C LEU A 60 1.79 -31.20 31.52
N GLU A 61 1.84 -30.13 32.29
CA GLU A 61 1.99 -28.76 31.78
C GLU A 61 3.31 -28.58 31.03
N LYS A 62 4.41 -29.11 31.58
CA LYS A 62 5.71 -29.09 30.91
C LYS A 62 5.69 -29.89 29.61
N ALA A 63 5.05 -31.07 29.58
CA ALA A 63 4.93 -31.87 28.37
C ALA A 63 4.10 -31.16 27.30
N GLN A 64 3.01 -30.50 27.68
CA GLN A 64 2.17 -29.72 26.77
C GLN A 64 2.93 -28.52 26.20
N LEU A 65 3.64 -27.76 27.03
CA LEU A 65 4.48 -26.65 26.58
C LEU A 65 5.61 -27.14 25.67
N GLN A 66 6.24 -28.27 25.99
CA GLN A 66 7.28 -28.86 25.16
C GLN A 66 6.74 -29.25 23.78
N GLN A 67 5.52 -29.82 23.71
CA GLN A 67 4.87 -30.13 22.45
C GLN A 67 4.58 -28.87 21.62
N GLN A 68 4.12 -27.80 22.25
CA GLN A 68 3.89 -26.51 21.59
C GLN A 68 5.18 -25.90 21.04
N ILE A 69 6.27 -25.94 21.82
CA ILE A 69 7.59 -25.46 21.39
C ILE A 69 8.05 -26.25 20.16
N THR A 70 7.94 -27.57 20.17
CA THR A 70 8.31 -28.42 19.02
C THR A 70 7.49 -28.08 17.78
N GLN A 71 6.18 -27.83 17.92
CA GLN A 71 5.32 -27.41 16.80
C GLN A 71 5.75 -26.05 16.24
N LEU A 72 6.05 -25.08 17.10
CA LEU A 72 6.53 -23.77 16.68
C LEU A 72 7.88 -23.85 15.99
N GLN A 73 8.80 -24.67 16.49
CA GLN A 73 10.10 -24.90 15.85
C GLN A 73 9.93 -25.49 14.44
N GLN A 74 9.06 -26.48 14.28
CA GLN A 74 8.75 -27.04 12.96
C GLN A 74 8.19 -25.99 12.00
N TRP A 75 7.33 -25.10 12.50
CA TRP A 75 6.75 -24.03 11.70
C TRP A 75 7.76 -22.96 11.29
N VAL A 76 8.71 -22.64 12.17
CA VAL A 76 9.84 -21.75 11.82
C VAL A 76 10.69 -22.36 10.72
N THR A 77 11.04 -23.65 10.80
CA THR A 77 11.79 -24.33 9.74
C THR A 77 11.04 -24.29 8.40
N ASP A 78 9.72 -24.55 8.39
CA ASP A 78 8.91 -24.47 7.16
C ASP A 78 8.87 -23.06 6.56
N LEU A 79 8.85 -22.03 7.41
CA LEU A 79 8.91 -20.64 6.96
C LEU A 79 10.28 -20.28 6.37
N ASP A 80 11.38 -20.78 6.96
CA ASP A 80 12.74 -20.58 6.45
C ASP A 80 12.90 -21.25 5.07
N ASP A 81 12.44 -22.50 4.91
CA ASP A 81 12.47 -23.22 3.62
C ASP A 81 11.71 -22.44 2.53
N ARG A 82 10.52 -21.90 2.86
CA ARG A 82 9.72 -21.09 1.94
C ARG A 82 10.37 -19.74 1.60
N LEU A 83 11.10 -19.15 2.54
CA LEU A 83 11.84 -17.92 2.30
C LEU A 83 13.00 -18.17 1.32
N GLU A 84 13.67 -19.32 1.44
CA GLU A 84 14.72 -19.76 0.51
C GLU A 84 14.15 -19.99 -0.91
N GLU A 85 13.01 -20.70 -1.03
CA GLU A 85 12.32 -20.87 -2.32
C GLU A 85 11.93 -19.53 -2.97
N LEU A 86 11.49 -18.55 -2.19
CA LEU A 86 11.17 -17.21 -2.69
C LEU A 86 12.44 -16.46 -3.12
N GLY A 87 13.56 -16.66 -2.43
CA GLY A 87 14.86 -16.12 -2.81
C GLY A 87 15.35 -16.67 -4.15
N ASP A 88 15.23 -17.98 -4.37
CA ASP A 88 15.58 -18.62 -5.64
C ASP A 88 14.71 -18.13 -6.80
N ARG A 89 13.40 -17.96 -6.57
CA ARG A 89 12.50 -17.36 -7.57
C ARG A 89 12.83 -15.90 -7.88
N ASP A 90 13.27 -15.12 -6.90
CA ASP A 90 13.73 -13.74 -7.13
C ASP A 90 15.01 -13.71 -7.98
N LEU A 91 15.90 -14.69 -7.80
CA LEU A 91 17.09 -14.86 -8.65
C LEU A 91 16.73 -15.24 -10.09
N GLU A 92 15.80 -16.18 -10.28
CA GLU A 92 15.28 -16.56 -11.60
C GLU A 92 14.61 -15.36 -12.30
N LEU A 93 13.79 -14.59 -11.58
CA LEU A 93 13.16 -13.38 -12.11
C LEU A 93 14.19 -12.34 -12.55
N LYS A 94 15.24 -12.12 -11.77
CA LYS A 94 16.36 -11.23 -12.14
C LYS A 94 17.07 -11.70 -13.40
N GLN A 95 17.29 -13.02 -13.56
CA GLN A 95 17.91 -13.58 -14.77
C GLN A 95 17.00 -13.40 -16.00
N VAL A 96 15.70 -13.67 -15.87
CA VAL A 96 14.73 -13.46 -16.96
C VAL A 96 14.65 -11.98 -17.34
N GLN A 97 14.66 -11.06 -16.38
CA GLN A 97 14.71 -9.62 -16.64
C GLN A 97 15.99 -9.19 -17.37
N GLN A 98 17.15 -9.75 -17.01
CA GLN A 98 18.41 -9.50 -17.73
C GLN A 98 18.39 -10.05 -19.16
N GLN A 99 17.82 -11.23 -19.38
CA GLN A 99 17.65 -11.81 -20.71
C GLN A 99 16.68 -10.99 -21.58
N LEU A 100 15.58 -10.52 -21.01
CA LEU A 100 14.66 -9.60 -21.69
C LEU A 100 15.33 -8.27 -22.06
N ALA A 101 16.12 -7.69 -21.15
CA ALA A 101 16.88 -6.47 -21.42
C ALA A 101 17.95 -6.68 -22.53
N ALA A 102 18.59 -7.86 -22.58
CA ALA A 102 19.53 -8.22 -23.64
C ALA A 102 18.83 -8.42 -24.99
N LEU A 103 17.66 -9.07 -24.98
CA LEU A 103 16.83 -9.24 -26.17
C LEU A 103 16.34 -7.89 -26.72
N GLN A 104 15.87 -6.98 -25.86
CA GLN A 104 15.48 -5.61 -26.22
C GLN A 104 16.63 -4.80 -26.83
N LYS A 105 17.88 -4.98 -26.34
CA LYS A 105 19.07 -4.37 -26.95
C LYS A 105 19.36 -4.93 -28.35
N SER A 106 19.14 -6.23 -28.55
CA SER A 106 19.37 -6.92 -29.83
C SER A 106 18.25 -6.68 -30.87
N THR A 107 17.02 -6.39 -30.44
CA THR A 107 15.90 -5.97 -31.28
C THR A 107 15.74 -4.45 -31.35
N SER A 108 16.84 -3.71 -31.19
CA SER A 108 16.85 -2.29 -31.56
C SER A 108 16.61 -2.16 -33.07
N ALA A 109 15.33 -2.02 -33.43
CA ALA A 109 14.90 -1.38 -34.65
C ALA A 109 15.77 -0.13 -34.88
N PRO A 110 16.09 0.22 -36.14
CA PRO A 110 17.05 1.27 -36.45
C PRO A 110 16.69 2.50 -35.64
N THR A 111 17.58 2.91 -34.73
CA THR A 111 17.40 4.08 -33.89
C THR A 111 17.17 5.27 -34.81
N LYS A 112 15.90 5.72 -34.90
CA LYS A 112 15.56 6.95 -35.60
C LYS A 112 16.38 8.05 -34.93
N LYS A 113 17.31 8.65 -35.68
CA LYS A 113 18.24 9.70 -35.20
C LYS A 113 17.54 11.02 -34.79
N GLY A 114 16.23 11.02 -34.51
CA GLY A 114 15.39 12.17 -34.17
C GLY A 114 14.01 11.74 -33.62
N ARG A 115 13.14 12.70 -33.25
CA ARG A 115 11.79 12.42 -32.70
C ARG A 115 10.83 11.86 -33.74
N GLY A 116 11.17 11.96 -35.03
CA GLY A 116 10.44 11.33 -36.12
C GLY A 116 9.13 12.04 -36.43
N ARG A 117 8.03 11.29 -36.57
CA ARG A 117 6.69 11.86 -36.70
C ARG A 117 6.15 12.24 -35.31
N VAL A 118 5.88 13.52 -35.10
CA VAL A 118 5.42 14.05 -33.80
C VAL A 118 3.91 14.29 -33.82
N ALA A 119 3.18 13.67 -32.89
CA ALA A 119 1.78 13.94 -32.63
C ALA A 119 1.65 14.79 -31.36
N ILE A 120 0.91 15.89 -31.43
CA ILE A 120 0.74 16.86 -30.34
C ILE A 120 -0.73 16.86 -29.92
N PHE A 121 -0.98 16.61 -28.65
CA PHE A 121 -2.31 16.64 -28.05
C PHE A 121 -2.32 17.71 -26.96
N ILE A 122 -3.19 18.71 -27.12
CA ILE A 122 -3.25 19.87 -26.24
C ILE A 122 -4.58 19.86 -25.49
N ASP A 123 -4.51 19.79 -24.17
CA ASP A 123 -5.63 20.08 -23.30
C ASP A 123 -5.76 21.60 -23.15
N GLY A 124 -6.78 22.17 -23.79
CA GLY A 124 -7.02 23.60 -23.78
C GLY A 124 -7.38 24.14 -22.41
N ALA A 125 -7.99 23.34 -21.53
CA ALA A 125 -8.33 23.78 -20.18
C ALA A 125 -7.08 23.81 -19.30
N ASN A 126 -6.30 22.73 -19.27
CA ASN A 126 -5.04 22.68 -18.52
C ASN A 126 -4.04 23.73 -19.01
N LEU A 127 -3.87 23.87 -20.33
CA LEU A 127 -3.00 24.89 -20.89
C LEU A 127 -3.48 26.31 -20.53
N PHE A 128 -4.78 26.57 -20.54
CA PHE A 128 -5.32 27.88 -20.16
C PHE A 128 -4.99 28.24 -18.70
N TYR A 129 -5.20 27.31 -17.76
CA TYR A 129 -4.87 27.56 -16.35
C TYR A 129 -3.36 27.75 -16.15
N ALA A 130 -2.53 26.96 -16.83
CA ALA A 130 -1.08 27.13 -16.78
C ALA A 130 -0.62 28.50 -17.30
N ILE A 131 -1.22 28.99 -18.40
CA ILE A 131 -0.94 30.33 -18.93
C ILE A 131 -1.37 31.42 -17.94
N GLN A 132 -2.53 31.25 -17.28
CA GLN A 132 -3.00 32.20 -16.28
C GLN A 132 -2.07 32.29 -15.08
N GLU A 133 -1.56 31.15 -14.59
CA GLU A 133 -0.61 31.09 -13.48
C GLU A 133 0.71 31.78 -13.84
N LEU A 134 1.21 31.57 -15.07
CA LEU A 134 2.41 32.27 -15.57
C LEU A 134 2.20 33.75 -15.88
N GLY A 135 0.95 34.21 -15.99
CA GLY A 135 0.64 35.61 -16.35
C GLY A 135 1.05 36.00 -17.77
N ILE A 136 1.21 35.04 -18.68
CA ILE A 136 1.66 35.28 -20.06
C ILE A 136 0.52 35.22 -21.08
N ARG A 137 0.81 35.62 -22.32
CA ARG A 137 -0.05 35.34 -23.48
C ARG A 137 0.70 34.45 -24.45
N ILE A 138 0.19 33.24 -24.68
CA ILE A 138 0.81 32.30 -25.62
C ILE A 138 0.50 32.66 -27.08
N ASP A 139 1.54 32.54 -27.90
CA ASP A 139 1.46 32.43 -29.35
C ASP A 139 1.45 30.94 -29.73
N TYR A 140 0.28 30.45 -30.13
CA TYR A 140 0.08 29.05 -30.48
C TYR A 140 0.87 28.62 -31.72
N THR A 141 1.24 29.55 -32.62
CA THR A 141 2.09 29.20 -33.77
C THR A 141 3.53 28.95 -33.32
N LYS A 142 4.06 29.79 -32.42
CA LYS A 142 5.38 29.58 -31.82
C LYS A 142 5.41 28.33 -30.95
N LEU A 143 4.34 28.09 -30.16
CA LEU A 143 4.20 26.87 -29.37
C LEU A 143 4.26 25.65 -30.29
N LEU A 144 3.45 25.60 -31.35
CA LEU A 144 3.45 24.48 -32.29
C LEU A 144 4.82 24.28 -32.93
N ALA A 145 5.46 25.35 -33.42
CA ALA A 145 6.78 25.28 -34.03
C ALA A 145 7.85 24.78 -33.05
N LEU A 146 7.79 25.20 -31.78
CA LEU A 146 8.71 24.76 -30.74
C LEU A 146 8.50 23.30 -30.37
N LEU A 147 7.25 22.86 -30.22
CA LEU A 147 6.92 21.47 -29.87
C LEU A 147 7.24 20.50 -31.02
N VAL A 148 7.13 20.93 -32.28
CA VAL A 148 7.56 20.13 -33.43
C VAL A 148 9.09 20.16 -33.59
N GLY A 149 9.71 21.33 -33.38
CA GLY A 149 11.14 21.50 -33.54
C GLY A 149 11.58 21.32 -35.00
N LYS A 150 12.53 20.40 -35.23
CA LYS A 150 13.04 20.06 -36.57
C LYS A 150 12.40 18.79 -37.16
N ASP A 151 11.52 18.16 -36.40
CA ASP A 151 10.91 16.89 -36.73
C ASP A 151 9.63 17.10 -37.57
N THR A 152 9.00 16.01 -38.00
CA THR A 152 7.82 16.09 -38.89
C THR A 152 6.55 16.11 -38.07
N LEU A 153 5.74 17.17 -38.19
CA LEU A 153 4.40 17.20 -37.60
C LEU A 153 3.51 16.14 -38.26
N PHE A 154 3.04 15.15 -37.48
CA PHE A 154 2.01 14.22 -37.90
C PHE A 154 0.61 14.82 -37.70
N ARG A 155 0.36 15.35 -36.51
CA ARG A 155 -0.93 15.95 -36.15
C ARG A 155 -0.77 16.84 -34.91
N ALA A 156 -1.49 17.96 -34.90
CA ALA A 156 -1.72 18.74 -33.69
C ALA A 156 -3.23 18.80 -33.41
N VAL A 157 -3.67 18.38 -32.22
CA VAL A 157 -5.07 18.38 -31.82
C VAL A 157 -5.24 19.21 -30.55
N TYR A 158 -6.24 20.10 -30.56
CA TYR A 158 -6.61 20.95 -29.44
C TYR A 158 -7.99 20.54 -28.92
N TYR A 159 -8.05 20.12 -27.66
CA TYR A 159 -9.27 19.66 -26.99
C TYR A 159 -9.79 20.74 -26.05
N THR A 160 -11.08 21.08 -26.15
CA THR A 160 -11.64 22.17 -25.35
C THR A 160 -13.15 22.09 -25.20
N GLY A 161 -13.66 22.63 -24.09
CA GLY A 161 -15.07 22.98 -23.98
C GLY A 161 -15.44 24.12 -24.93
N ALA A 162 -16.65 24.08 -25.48
CA ALA A 162 -17.23 25.13 -26.31
C ALA A 162 -18.52 25.67 -25.70
N GLU A 163 -18.64 26.99 -25.60
CA GLU A 163 -19.89 27.68 -25.27
C GLU A 163 -20.56 28.19 -26.54
N ALA A 164 -21.80 27.76 -26.79
CA ALA A 164 -22.48 28.05 -28.05
C ALA A 164 -22.76 29.55 -28.30
N ALA A 165 -22.68 30.41 -27.29
CA ALA A 165 -22.92 31.84 -27.43
C ALA A 165 -21.61 32.67 -27.54
N ASP A 166 -20.43 32.06 -27.36
CA ASP A 166 -19.16 32.79 -27.33
C ASP A 166 -18.56 32.95 -28.74
N GLU A 167 -18.80 34.11 -29.36
CA GLU A 167 -18.25 34.45 -30.68
C GLU A 167 -16.72 34.59 -30.67
N LYS A 168 -16.12 35.06 -29.57
CA LYS A 168 -14.65 35.19 -29.47
C LYS A 168 -14.01 33.82 -29.49
N GLN A 169 -14.59 32.87 -28.75
CA GLN A 169 -14.13 31.49 -28.72
C GLN A 169 -14.24 30.83 -30.11
N ARG A 170 -15.35 31.04 -30.82
CA ARG A 170 -15.51 30.56 -32.20
C ARG A 170 -14.46 31.11 -33.15
N GLY A 171 -14.19 32.42 -33.07
CA GLY A 171 -13.13 33.07 -33.85
C GLY A 171 -11.76 32.47 -33.56
N PHE A 172 -11.45 32.21 -32.28
CA PHE A 172 -10.22 31.55 -31.87
C PHE A 172 -10.10 30.12 -32.41
N PHE A 173 -11.17 29.31 -32.35
CA PHE A 173 -11.16 27.94 -32.90
C PHE A 173 -10.99 27.93 -34.43
N LEU A 174 -11.61 28.88 -35.13
CA LEU A 174 -11.42 29.04 -36.56
C LEU A 174 -9.97 29.40 -36.89
N TRP A 175 -9.38 30.32 -36.11
CA TRP A 175 -7.98 30.70 -36.24
C TRP A 175 -7.04 29.51 -36.00
N LEU A 176 -7.26 28.71 -34.94
CA LEU A 176 -6.48 27.50 -34.68
C LEU A 176 -6.51 26.53 -35.86
N ARG A 177 -7.71 26.29 -36.44
CA ARG A 177 -7.87 25.44 -37.62
C ARG A 177 -7.10 25.93 -38.83
N HIS A 178 -7.05 27.25 -39.04
CA HIS A 178 -6.26 27.84 -40.13
C HIS A 178 -4.75 27.73 -39.91
N HIS A 179 -4.31 27.58 -38.65
CA HIS A 179 -2.89 27.52 -38.28
C HIS A 179 -2.43 26.09 -37.94
N GLY A 180 -3.07 25.07 -38.51
CA GLY A 180 -2.58 23.68 -38.49
C GLY A 180 -3.07 22.82 -37.32
N PHE A 181 -3.99 23.31 -36.50
CA PHE A 181 -4.58 22.53 -35.41
C PHE A 181 -5.92 21.90 -35.83
N ARG A 182 -6.14 20.64 -35.44
CA ARG A 182 -7.48 20.06 -35.39
C ARG A 182 -8.12 20.45 -34.06
N VAL A 183 -9.28 21.11 -34.10
CA VAL A 183 -10.01 21.48 -32.87
C VAL A 183 -11.13 20.47 -32.62
N VAL A 184 -11.03 19.75 -31.50
CA VAL A 184 -12.05 18.86 -30.96
C VAL A 184 -12.73 19.56 -29.80
N SER A 185 -14.04 19.75 -29.88
CA SER A 185 -14.77 20.50 -28.86
C SER A 185 -16.07 19.85 -28.44
N LYS A 186 -16.38 19.93 -27.15
CA LYS A 186 -17.66 19.51 -26.56
C LYS A 186 -18.41 20.68 -25.95
N PRO A 187 -19.76 20.70 -25.99
CA PRO A 187 -20.54 21.68 -25.25
C PRO A 187 -20.16 21.66 -23.76
N VAL A 188 -19.94 22.83 -23.17
CA VAL A 188 -19.69 22.93 -21.74
C VAL A 188 -20.98 22.63 -20.99
N LEU A 189 -20.95 21.63 -20.12
CA LEU A 189 -22.08 21.28 -19.27
C LEU A 189 -22.05 22.13 -18.01
N GLN A 190 -23.18 22.75 -17.70
CA GLN A 190 -23.37 23.46 -16.45
C GLN A 190 -23.87 22.46 -15.42
N ARG A 191 -23.10 22.29 -14.34
CA ARG A 191 -23.44 21.40 -13.24
C ARG A 191 -24.42 22.09 -12.27
N PRO A 192 -25.14 21.33 -11.45
CA PRO A 192 -26.07 21.88 -10.45
C PRO A 192 -25.39 22.81 -9.43
N ASP A 193 -24.08 22.66 -9.23
CA ASP A 193 -23.25 23.51 -8.37
C ASP A 193 -22.83 24.84 -9.05
N GLY A 194 -23.31 25.10 -10.27
CA GLY A 194 -22.98 26.29 -11.06
C GLY A 194 -21.64 26.21 -11.79
N SER A 195 -20.84 25.16 -11.55
CA SER A 195 -19.57 24.97 -12.25
C SER A 195 -19.79 24.55 -13.69
N LYS A 196 -18.89 24.99 -14.56
CA LYS A 196 -18.89 24.71 -15.99
C LYS A 196 -17.68 23.83 -16.29
N LYS A 197 -17.88 22.57 -16.69
CA LYS A 197 -16.78 21.67 -17.06
C LYS A 197 -17.13 20.88 -18.32
N ALA A 198 -16.24 20.89 -19.28
CA ALA A 198 -16.21 19.91 -20.37
C ALA A 198 -14.98 19.04 -20.15
N ASN A 199 -15.18 17.76 -19.85
CA ASN A 199 -14.10 16.78 -19.79
C ASN A 199 -13.98 16.14 -21.18
N LEU A 200 -12.78 16.18 -21.75
CA LEU A 200 -12.42 15.55 -23.03
C LEU A 200 -11.30 14.51 -22.85
N ASP A 201 -11.04 14.08 -21.62
CA ASP A 201 -9.91 13.22 -21.27
C ASP A 201 -10.06 11.85 -21.91
N VAL A 202 -11.29 11.33 -21.97
CA VAL A 202 -11.63 10.07 -22.65
C VAL A 202 -11.39 10.17 -24.15
N GLU A 203 -11.84 11.25 -24.81
CA GLU A 203 -11.60 11.44 -26.24
C GLU A 203 -10.11 11.58 -26.55
N MET A 204 -9.39 12.32 -25.72
CA MET A 204 -7.96 12.53 -25.88
C MET A 204 -7.19 11.21 -25.71
N ALA A 205 -7.48 10.46 -24.64
CA ALA A 205 -6.88 9.16 -24.39
C ALA A 205 -7.13 8.18 -25.54
N MET A 206 -8.38 8.13 -26.05
CA MET A 206 -8.74 7.29 -27.20
C MET A 206 -8.00 7.71 -28.47
N ASP A 207 -7.88 9.01 -28.76
CA ASP A 207 -7.15 9.50 -29.92
C ASP A 207 -5.64 9.21 -29.81
N ILE A 208 -5.03 9.38 -28.62
CA ILE A 208 -3.62 9.06 -28.36
C ILE A 208 -3.34 7.58 -28.66
N VAL A 209 -4.16 6.67 -28.10
CA VAL A 209 -3.96 5.23 -28.24
C VAL A 209 -4.32 4.73 -29.63
N SER A 210 -5.41 5.20 -30.23
CA SER A 210 -5.84 4.75 -31.57
C SER A 210 -4.91 5.17 -32.70
N LEU A 211 -4.15 6.26 -32.50
CA LEU A 211 -3.14 6.73 -33.45
C LEU A 211 -1.75 6.14 -33.17
N ALA A 212 -1.60 5.30 -32.15
CA ALA A 212 -0.33 4.64 -31.84
C ALA A 212 0.21 3.88 -33.07
N GLY A 213 1.53 3.93 -33.26
CA GLY A 213 2.22 3.41 -34.44
C GLY A 213 2.16 4.31 -35.69
N GLN A 214 1.28 5.31 -35.73
CA GLN A 214 1.24 6.32 -36.81
C GLN A 214 2.16 7.52 -36.54
N TYR A 215 2.57 7.70 -35.29
CA TYR A 215 3.58 8.67 -34.87
C TYR A 215 4.69 7.94 -34.11
N ASP A 216 5.84 8.60 -34.01
CA ASP A 216 7.02 8.10 -33.31
C ASP A 216 7.19 8.77 -31.94
N THR A 217 6.70 10.02 -31.81
CA THR A 217 6.71 10.78 -30.55
C THR A 217 5.32 11.36 -30.29
N VAL A 218 4.83 11.20 -29.06
CA VAL A 218 3.66 11.90 -28.54
C VAL A 218 4.10 13.05 -27.65
N VAL A 219 3.54 14.23 -27.87
CA VAL A 219 3.69 15.40 -27.01
C VAL A 219 2.34 15.69 -26.40
N LEU A 220 2.21 15.50 -25.09
CA LEU A 220 1.03 15.88 -24.33
C LEU A 220 1.25 17.24 -23.69
N VAL A 221 0.40 18.20 -24.00
CA VAL A 221 0.33 19.49 -23.31
C VAL A 221 -0.83 19.44 -22.31
N SER A 222 -0.56 18.83 -21.15
CA SER A 222 -1.48 18.71 -20.01
C SER A 222 -0.72 18.27 -18.75
N GLY A 223 -1.27 18.61 -17.58
CA GLY A 223 -0.80 18.13 -16.27
C GLY A 223 -1.69 17.06 -15.64
N ASP A 224 -2.74 16.61 -16.35
CA ASP A 224 -3.76 15.69 -15.81
C ASP A 224 -3.29 14.23 -15.72
N GLY A 225 -3.23 13.70 -14.50
CA GLY A 225 -2.82 12.32 -14.20
C GLY A 225 -3.71 11.25 -14.84
N ASP A 226 -4.96 11.57 -15.18
CA ASP A 226 -5.89 10.60 -15.77
C ASP A 226 -5.44 10.11 -17.16
N LEU A 227 -4.56 10.86 -17.83
CA LEU A 227 -3.99 10.51 -19.14
C LEU A 227 -2.75 9.60 -19.05
N ALA A 228 -2.20 9.37 -17.84
CA ALA A 228 -0.99 8.56 -17.67
C ALA A 228 -1.15 7.13 -18.20
N CYS A 229 -2.34 6.53 -18.03
CA CYS A 229 -2.65 5.19 -18.56
C CYS A 229 -2.54 5.14 -20.09
N ALA A 230 -3.05 6.16 -20.79
CA ALA A 230 -2.95 6.24 -22.25
C ALA A 230 -1.50 6.41 -22.71
N LEU A 231 -0.73 7.27 -22.02
CA LEU A 231 0.70 7.47 -22.31
C LEU A 231 1.52 6.20 -22.09
N HIS A 232 1.25 5.47 -21.00
CA HIS A 232 1.92 4.20 -20.71
C HIS A 232 1.66 3.18 -21.84
N GLN A 233 0.43 3.10 -22.33
CA GLN A 233 0.07 2.18 -23.41
C GLN A 233 0.76 2.49 -24.74
N VAL A 234 1.03 3.76 -25.05
CA VAL A 234 1.74 4.13 -26.29
C VAL A 234 3.26 4.06 -26.13
N SER A 235 3.77 4.31 -24.93
CA SER A 235 5.17 4.04 -24.57
C SER A 235 5.51 2.55 -24.75
N ALA A 236 4.63 1.65 -24.29
CA ALA A 236 4.75 0.21 -24.51
C ALA A 236 4.76 -0.18 -26.01
N GLN A 237 4.24 0.67 -26.89
CA GLN A 237 4.28 0.52 -28.35
C GLN A 237 5.47 1.24 -28.99
N SER A 238 6.50 1.56 -28.21
CA SER A 238 7.75 2.21 -28.65
C SER A 238 7.59 3.67 -29.12
N ALA A 239 6.47 4.34 -28.78
CA ALA A 239 6.37 5.78 -28.99
C ALA A 239 7.08 6.53 -27.86
N ARG A 240 7.92 7.51 -28.20
CA ARG A 240 8.51 8.41 -27.20
C ARG A 240 7.44 9.30 -26.60
N VAL A 241 7.41 9.44 -25.28
CA VAL A 241 6.45 10.25 -24.54
C VAL A 241 7.10 11.53 -24.05
N GLU A 242 6.55 12.68 -24.44
CA GLU A 242 6.95 13.99 -23.93
C GLU A 242 5.75 14.69 -23.30
N VAL A 243 5.95 15.22 -22.09
CA VAL A 243 4.91 15.96 -21.35
C VAL A 243 5.34 17.42 -21.21
N VAL A 244 4.43 18.34 -21.50
CA VAL A 244 4.65 19.79 -21.41
C VAL A 244 3.58 20.40 -20.54
N SER A 245 3.96 20.93 -19.39
CA SER A 245 3.04 21.49 -18.40
C SER A 245 3.80 22.34 -17.38
N LEU A 246 3.10 22.96 -16.43
CA LEU A 246 3.72 23.56 -15.25
C LEU A 246 3.98 22.52 -14.19
N ARG A 247 5.15 22.60 -13.53
CA ARG A 247 5.51 21.63 -12.49
C ARG A 247 4.53 21.64 -11.31
N SER A 248 4.02 22.82 -10.94
CA SER A 248 3.00 23.00 -9.88
C SER A 248 1.65 22.34 -10.21
N MET A 249 1.37 22.10 -11.49
CA MET A 249 0.08 21.62 -11.99
C MET A 249 0.13 20.23 -12.61
N THR A 250 1.25 19.50 -12.46
CA THR A 250 1.46 18.20 -13.12
C THR A 250 1.45 17.07 -12.11
N SER A 251 0.67 16.02 -12.39
CA SER A 251 0.68 14.78 -11.62
C SER A 251 2.03 14.04 -11.73
N ASP A 252 2.53 13.51 -10.62
CA ASP A 252 3.75 12.68 -10.60
C ASP A 252 3.60 11.45 -11.52
N ALA A 253 2.40 10.88 -11.64
CA ALA A 253 2.15 9.75 -12.54
C ALA A 253 2.41 10.06 -14.02
N LEU A 254 2.18 11.31 -14.47
CA LEU A 254 2.53 11.74 -15.81
C LEU A 254 4.04 11.92 -15.99
N ILE A 255 4.72 12.39 -14.95
CA ILE A 255 6.17 12.59 -14.96
C ILE A 255 6.87 11.23 -15.02
N ASP A 256 6.40 10.25 -14.25
CA ASP A 256 6.98 8.92 -14.19
C ASP A 256 6.89 8.15 -15.52
N VAL A 257 5.84 8.39 -16.31
CA VAL A 257 5.66 7.75 -17.64
C VAL A 257 6.36 8.51 -18.77
N ALA A 258 6.76 9.77 -18.55
CA ALA A 258 7.35 10.60 -19.59
C ALA A 258 8.83 10.29 -19.80
N ASP A 259 9.24 10.10 -21.05
CA ASP A 259 10.67 10.05 -21.42
C ASP A 259 11.32 11.43 -21.33
N SER A 260 10.53 12.49 -21.47
CA SER A 260 10.98 13.87 -21.34
C SER A 260 9.86 14.74 -20.79
N TYR A 261 10.18 15.53 -19.77
CA TYR A 261 9.30 16.55 -19.23
C TYR A 261 9.85 17.94 -19.59
N VAL A 262 8.98 18.82 -20.09
CA VAL A 262 9.32 20.22 -20.40
C VAL A 262 8.45 21.12 -19.54
N ASN A 263 9.08 21.86 -18.63
CA ASN A 263 8.38 22.87 -17.84
C ASN A 263 7.98 24.05 -18.74
N LEU A 264 6.70 24.41 -18.75
CA LEU A 264 6.18 25.50 -19.58
C LEU A 264 6.82 26.85 -19.22
N GLU A 265 7.18 27.04 -17.94
CA GLU A 265 7.91 28.21 -17.45
C GLU A 265 9.27 28.39 -18.14
N ASP A 266 10.02 27.32 -18.35
CA ASP A 266 11.37 27.35 -18.95
C ASP A 266 11.34 27.75 -20.44
N ILE A 267 10.19 27.59 -21.09
CA ILE A 267 10.00 27.90 -22.51
C ILE A 267 9.13 29.15 -22.74
N GLN A 268 8.68 29.82 -21.67
CA GLN A 268 7.71 30.92 -21.76
C GLN A 268 8.16 32.05 -22.69
N ASP A 269 9.43 32.42 -22.65
CA ASP A 269 10.00 33.51 -23.46
C ASP A 269 10.01 33.19 -24.96
N LYS A 270 10.00 31.89 -25.31
CA LYS A 270 10.00 31.44 -26.70
C LYS A 270 8.59 31.33 -27.26
N VAL A 271 7.59 31.11 -26.40
CA VAL A 271 6.20 30.88 -26.80
C VAL A 271 5.28 32.08 -26.53
N CYS A 272 5.75 33.12 -25.84
CA CYS A 272 4.96 34.31 -25.58
C CYS A 272 4.74 35.16 -26.85
N LYS A 273 3.61 35.87 -26.89
CA LYS A 273 3.39 36.93 -27.87
C LYS A 273 4.36 38.07 -27.58
N THR A 274 5.10 38.50 -28.61
CA THR A 274 5.92 39.70 -28.51
C THR A 274 4.98 40.88 -28.24
N GLN A 275 5.26 41.67 -27.19
CA GLN A 275 4.50 42.87 -26.86
C GLN A 275 4.56 43.90 -28.00
#